data_AF-A0A955NHS0-F1
#
_entry.id   AF-A0A955NHS0-F1
#
_cell.length_a   1.000
_cell.length_b   1.000
_cell.length_c   1.000
_cell.angle_alpha   90.00
_cell.angle_beta   90.00
_cell.angle_gamma   90.00
#
_symmetry.space_group_name_H-M   'P 1'
#
loop_
_entity.id
_entity.type
_entity.pdbx_description
1 polymer ?
#
loop_
_entity_poly.entity_id
_entity_poly.type
_entity_poly.pdbx_seq_one_letter_code
_entity_poly.pdbx_strand_id
1 'polypeptide(L)'
;MTATAQQTSPEPEKSAVSKVLDPALEKINGVLGTVLMYNVSGDTFQKSVYDEDGEPVVDPDTGELKKETIAVPLIVVTLAVGAVFFSFWYRWITIRGFKHSIDIIRGHYDDEKDEGEISHFRALTSALSATVGLGNIAGVAIAIQQGGPGAVFWMMTMAVFGMASKFSSCTLSQLYRQYNPDG
;
A
#
# COMPACT_ATOMS: atom_id res chain seq x y z
N MET A 1 -51.24 -12.86 12.06
CA MET A 1 -51.69 -12.27 10.78
C MET A 1 -51.61 -10.77 10.91
N THR A 2 -50.67 -10.16 10.17
CA THR A 2 -50.41 -8.72 9.85
C THR A 2 -48.89 -8.53 9.92
N ALA A 3 -48.09 -8.83 8.90
CA ALA A 3 -48.03 -8.25 7.55
C ALA A 3 -48.04 -6.71 7.54
N THR A 4 -46.89 -6.19 7.09
CA THR A 4 -46.70 -4.96 6.30
C THR A 4 -46.54 -3.64 7.04
N ALA A 5 -45.30 -3.15 7.10
CA ALA A 5 -44.91 -1.81 6.66
C ALA A 5 -43.38 -1.71 6.63
N GLN A 6 -42.78 -2.37 5.64
CA GLN A 6 -41.40 -2.09 5.25
C GLN A 6 -41.44 -0.70 4.61
N GLN A 7 -41.00 0.28 5.39
CA GLN A 7 -40.88 1.66 5.01
C GLN A 7 -39.83 1.75 3.90
N THR A 8 -40.29 1.72 2.66
CA THR A 8 -39.49 2.03 1.48
C THR A 8 -39.09 3.50 1.57
N SER A 9 -37.90 3.76 2.12
CA SER A 9 -37.23 5.05 1.95
C SER A 9 -37.11 5.32 0.45
N PRO A 10 -37.53 6.49 -0.06
CA PRO A 10 -37.26 6.83 -1.45
C PRO A 10 -35.73 6.89 -1.65
N GLU A 11 -35.21 6.15 -2.62
CA GLU A 11 -33.82 6.28 -3.06
C GLU A 11 -33.56 7.74 -3.45
N PRO A 12 -32.48 8.38 -2.98
CA PRO A 12 -32.12 9.71 -3.46
C PRO A 12 -31.80 9.60 -4.95
N GLU A 13 -32.56 10.34 -5.75
CA GLU A 13 -32.40 10.52 -7.19
C GLU A 13 -30.90 10.66 -7.54
N LYS A 14 -30.31 9.61 -8.13
CA LYS A 14 -28.92 9.61 -8.58
C LYS A 14 -28.76 10.74 -9.60
N SER A 15 -28.21 11.85 -9.11
CA SER A 15 -27.95 13.09 -9.83
C SER A 15 -27.38 12.82 -11.21
N ALA A 16 -27.80 13.57 -12.23
CA ALA A 16 -27.29 13.45 -13.61
C ALA A 16 -25.75 13.45 -13.69
N VAL A 17 -25.08 14.01 -12.68
CA VAL A 17 -23.63 13.96 -12.49
C VAL A 17 -23.12 12.53 -12.31
N SER A 18 -23.79 11.66 -11.53
CA SER A 18 -23.33 10.27 -11.35
C SER A 18 -23.42 9.48 -12.65
N LYS A 19 -24.48 9.66 -13.44
CA LYS A 19 -24.64 8.99 -14.76
C LYS A 19 -23.53 9.34 -15.76
N VAL A 20 -22.90 10.51 -15.62
CA VAL A 20 -21.77 10.93 -16.46
C VAL A 20 -20.43 10.58 -15.81
N LEU A 21 -20.34 10.62 -14.48
CA LEU A 21 -19.12 10.35 -13.73
C LEU A 21 -18.81 8.85 -13.65
N ASP A 22 -19.82 8.00 -13.48
CA ASP A 22 -19.69 6.54 -13.37
C ASP A 22 -19.00 5.92 -14.60
N PRO A 23 -19.39 6.19 -15.87
CA PRO A 23 -18.71 5.62 -17.03
C PRO A 23 -17.30 6.18 -17.23
N ALA A 24 -17.04 7.42 -16.81
CA ALA A 24 -15.69 8.00 -16.86
C ALA A 24 -14.78 7.34 -15.80
N LEU A 25 -15.28 7.15 -14.57
CA LEU A 25 -14.59 6.43 -13.51
C LEU A 25 -14.35 4.97 -13.88
N GLU A 26 -15.30 4.31 -14.51
CA GLU A 26 -15.16 2.92 -14.95
C GLU A 26 -14.10 2.77 -16.05
N LYS A 27 -14.07 3.72 -17.00
CA LYS A 27 -13.02 3.77 -18.03
C LYS A 27 -11.64 4.04 -17.43
N ILE A 28 -11.53 4.97 -16.48
CA ILE A 28 -10.28 5.26 -15.77
C ILE A 28 -9.85 4.04 -14.96
N ASN A 29 -10.75 3.43 -14.20
CA ASN A 29 -10.47 2.22 -13.42
C ASN A 29 -10.08 1.05 -14.32
N GLY A 30 -10.70 0.92 -15.50
CA GLY A 30 -10.36 -0.09 -16.50
C GLY A 30 -8.94 0.09 -17.04
N VAL A 31 -8.60 1.28 -17.53
CA VAL A 31 -7.26 1.57 -18.09
C VAL A 31 -6.18 1.51 -16.99
N LEU A 32 -6.46 2.11 -15.84
CA LEU A 32 -5.55 2.12 -14.70
C LEU A 32 -5.34 0.70 -14.17
N GLY A 33 -6.40 -0.11 -14.09
CA GLY A 33 -6.34 -1.52 -13.76
C GLY A 33 -5.46 -2.29 -14.74
N THR A 34 -5.67 -2.13 -16.05
CA THR A 34 -4.87 -2.80 -17.08
C THR A 34 -3.39 -2.41 -17.02
N VAL A 35 -3.07 -1.14 -16.80
CA VAL A 35 -1.68 -0.66 -16.81
C VAL A 35 -0.97 -0.95 -15.49
N LEU A 36 -1.60 -0.68 -14.35
CA LEU A 36 -0.98 -0.89 -13.03
C LEU A 36 -0.85 -2.38 -12.68
N MET A 37 -1.87 -3.16 -13.03
CA MET A 37 -1.90 -4.61 -12.83
C MET A 37 -1.41 -5.39 -14.05
N TYR A 38 -0.76 -4.71 -15.01
CA TYR A 38 -0.08 -5.38 -16.10
C TYR A 38 0.94 -6.36 -15.51
N ASN A 39 0.81 -7.64 -15.86
CA ASN A 39 1.71 -8.67 -15.38
C ASN A 39 3.04 -8.53 -16.13
N VAL A 40 4.03 -7.94 -15.46
CA VAL A 40 5.37 -7.76 -16.02
C VAL A 40 6.16 -9.06 -16.06
N SER A 41 5.70 -10.10 -15.35
CA SER A 41 6.38 -11.38 -15.26
C SER A 41 6.00 -12.37 -16.36
N GLY A 42 4.94 -12.12 -17.14
CA GLY A 42 4.43 -13.10 -18.12
C GLY A 42 4.23 -14.48 -17.48
N ASP A 43 4.75 -15.53 -18.12
CA ASP A 43 4.78 -16.93 -17.63
C ASP A 43 6.05 -17.31 -16.83
N THR A 44 6.86 -16.33 -16.41
CA THR A 44 8.20 -16.59 -15.84
C THR A 44 8.14 -17.19 -14.42
N PHE A 45 7.07 -16.93 -13.66
CA PHE A 45 6.88 -17.49 -12.32
C PHE A 45 5.63 -18.39 -12.31
N GLN A 46 5.81 -19.66 -12.68
CA GLN A 46 4.76 -20.67 -12.62
C GLN A 46 4.90 -21.51 -11.35
N LYS A 47 3.85 -21.56 -10.54
CA LYS A 47 3.76 -22.47 -9.39
C LYS A 47 2.91 -23.69 -9.78
N SER A 48 3.42 -24.90 -9.57
CA SER A 48 2.62 -26.12 -9.73
C SER A 48 1.59 -26.21 -8.60
N VAL A 49 0.33 -26.43 -8.97
CA VAL A 49 -0.77 -26.65 -8.02
C VAL A 49 -0.69 -28.10 -7.56
N TYR A 50 -0.64 -28.31 -6.25
CA TYR A 50 -0.65 -29.63 -5.61
C TYR A 50 -2.01 -29.85 -4.94
N ASP A 51 -2.55 -31.06 -5.05
CA ASP A 51 -3.80 -31.49 -4.43
C ASP A 51 -3.63 -31.67 -2.92
N GLU A 52 -4.73 -31.88 -2.19
CA GLU A 52 -4.74 -32.06 -0.72
C GLU A 52 -3.86 -33.25 -0.25
N ASP A 53 -3.60 -34.22 -1.14
CA ASP A 53 -2.73 -35.38 -0.92
C ASP A 53 -1.25 -35.15 -1.27
N GLY A 54 -0.88 -33.96 -1.76
CA GLY A 54 0.50 -33.60 -2.11
C GLY A 54 0.96 -34.02 -3.52
N GLU A 55 0.08 -34.63 -4.31
CA GLU A 55 0.32 -34.94 -5.72
C GLU A 55 -0.01 -33.70 -6.60
N PRO A 56 0.74 -33.42 -7.67
CA PRO A 56 0.44 -32.29 -8.52
C PRO A 56 -0.90 -32.50 -9.25
N VAL A 57 -1.80 -31.50 -9.17
CA VAL A 57 -3.11 -31.56 -9.85
C VAL A 57 -2.88 -31.53 -11.34
N VAL A 58 -3.22 -32.63 -12.01
CA VAL A 58 -3.12 -32.77 -13.47
C VAL A 58 -4.45 -32.33 -14.09
N ASP A 59 -4.40 -31.49 -15.13
CA ASP A 59 -5.60 -31.07 -15.85
C ASP A 59 -6.22 -32.29 -16.58
N PRO A 60 -7.49 -32.65 -16.34
CA PRO A 60 -8.12 -33.86 -16.88
C PRO A 60 -8.14 -33.94 -18.41
N ASP A 61 -8.06 -32.80 -19.09
CA ASP A 61 -8.15 -32.69 -20.56
C ASP A 61 -6.79 -32.73 -21.28
N THR A 62 -5.67 -32.53 -20.59
CA THR A 62 -4.33 -32.41 -21.21
C THR A 62 -3.24 -33.26 -20.56
N GLY A 63 -3.45 -33.83 -19.38
CA GLY A 63 -2.44 -34.65 -18.71
C GLY A 63 -1.22 -33.86 -18.22
N GLU A 64 -1.29 -32.53 -18.25
CA GLU A 64 -0.23 -31.63 -17.78
C GLU A 64 -0.52 -31.10 -16.37
N LEU A 65 0.55 -30.77 -15.64
CA LEU A 65 0.46 -30.17 -14.31
C LEU A 65 -0.26 -28.82 -14.41
N LYS A 66 -1.28 -28.60 -13.59
CA LYS A 66 -1.95 -27.30 -13.47
C LYS A 66 -0.95 -26.28 -12.92
N LYS A 67 -0.53 -25.35 -13.77
CA LYS A 67 0.42 -24.29 -13.44
C LYS A 67 -0.34 -22.98 -13.23
N GLU A 68 -0.15 -22.38 -12.07
CA GLU A 68 -0.70 -21.06 -11.78
C GLU A 68 0.39 -20.01 -12.01
N THR A 69 0.10 -19.05 -12.89
CA THR A 69 1.01 -17.95 -13.20
C THR A 69 0.96 -16.91 -12.10
N ILE A 70 2.07 -16.68 -11.41
CA ILE A 70 2.20 -15.63 -10.41
C ILE A 70 2.28 -14.29 -11.14
N ALA A 71 1.17 -13.55 -11.12
CA ALA A 71 1.15 -12.21 -11.66
C ALA A 71 1.94 -11.26 -10.75
N VAL A 72 3.00 -10.65 -11.30
CA VAL A 72 3.71 -9.55 -10.63
C VAL A 72 3.20 -8.25 -11.24
N PRO A 73 2.40 -7.45 -10.50
CA PRO A 73 1.90 -6.19 -11.00
C PRO A 73 3.04 -5.23 -11.31
N LEU A 74 3.01 -4.57 -12.47
CA LEU A 74 3.99 -3.57 -12.90
C LEU A 74 4.20 -2.47 -11.84
N ILE A 75 3.14 -2.11 -11.11
CA ILE A 75 3.23 -1.13 -10.03
C ILE A 75 4.21 -1.56 -8.93
N VAL A 76 4.26 -2.84 -8.56
CA VAL A 76 5.17 -3.34 -7.51
C VAL A 76 6.62 -3.19 -7.94
N VAL A 77 6.93 -3.55 -9.19
CA VAL A 77 8.28 -3.41 -9.75
C VAL A 77 8.69 -1.95 -9.82
N THR A 78 7.81 -1.09 -10.30
CA THR A 78 8.08 0.36 -10.42
C THR A 78 8.33 0.99 -9.04
N LEU A 79 7.53 0.64 -8.03
CA LEU A 79 7.71 1.10 -6.66
C LEU A 79 9.02 0.58 -6.04
N ALA A 80 9.36 -0.68 -6.26
CA ALA A 80 10.61 -1.27 -5.77
C ALA A 80 11.84 -0.58 -6.39
N VAL A 81 11.83 -0.35 -7.71
CA VAL A 81 12.90 0.37 -8.42
C VAL A 81 13.03 1.80 -7.91
N GLY A 82 11.91 2.52 -7.77
CA GLY A 82 11.91 3.87 -7.21
C GLY A 82 12.48 3.92 -5.79
N ALA A 83 12.07 2.98 -4.93
CA ALA A 83 12.54 2.92 -3.55
C ALA A 83 14.04 2.60 -3.44
N VAL A 84 14.53 1.69 -4.27
CA VAL A 84 15.96 1.37 -4.35
C VAL A 84 16.75 2.58 -4.87
N PHE A 85 16.27 3.23 -5.93
CA PHE A 85 16.89 4.44 -6.49
C PHE A 85 17.02 5.55 -5.45
N PHE A 86 15.94 5.88 -4.74
CA PHE A 86 15.98 6.91 -3.69
C PHE A 86 16.92 6.50 -2.54
N SER A 87 16.88 5.25 -2.08
CA SER A 87 17.76 4.80 -1.00
C SER A 87 19.25 4.94 -1.33
N PHE A 88 19.65 4.65 -2.57
CA PHE A 88 21.03 4.84 -3.03
C PHE A 88 21.38 6.33 -3.22
N TRP A 89 20.47 7.12 -3.80
CA TRP A 89 20.67 8.56 -4.01
C TRP A 89 20.89 9.32 -2.70
N TYR A 90 20.07 9.04 -1.69
CA TYR A 90 20.19 9.65 -0.36
C TYR A 90 21.29 9.01 0.50
N ARG A 91 22.07 8.09 -0.06
CA ARG A 91 23.26 7.48 0.57
C ARG A 91 22.95 6.89 1.95
N TRP A 92 21.78 6.28 2.14
CA TRP A 92 21.25 5.78 3.43
C TRP A 92 21.10 6.83 4.54
N ILE A 93 20.76 8.08 4.22
CA ILE A 93 20.49 9.11 5.23
C ILE A 93 19.37 8.69 6.19
N THR A 94 18.36 7.95 5.72
CA THR A 94 17.20 7.49 6.51
C THR A 94 17.62 6.59 7.67
N ILE A 95 18.68 5.79 7.48
CA ILE A 95 19.21 4.91 8.53
C ILE A 95 20.08 5.71 9.51
N ARG A 96 20.94 6.61 9.01
CA ARG A 96 21.82 7.42 9.88
C ARG A 96 21.07 8.48 10.69
N GLY A 97 20.03 9.06 10.10
CA GLY A 97 19.18 10.09 10.71
C GLY A 97 18.21 9.55 11.75
N PHE A 98 18.03 8.23 11.85
CA PHE A 98 17.10 7.61 12.80
C PHE A 98 17.38 8.01 14.25
N LYS A 99 18.66 8.06 14.65
CA LYS A 99 19.03 8.51 16.01
C LYS A 99 18.56 9.94 16.28
N HIS A 100 18.81 10.85 15.33
CA HIS A 100 18.40 12.24 15.43
C HIS A 100 16.87 12.38 15.51
N SER A 101 16.13 11.62 14.70
CA SER A 101 14.66 11.59 14.77
C SER A 101 14.13 11.16 16.13
N ILE A 102 14.75 10.16 16.77
CA ILE A 102 14.35 9.73 18.12
C ILE A 102 14.58 10.82 19.16
N ASP A 103 15.68 11.57 19.05
CA ASP A 103 15.97 12.67 19.98
C ASP A 103 14.96 13.83 19.82
N ILE A 104 14.49 14.09 18.59
CA ILE A 104 13.40 15.06 18.31
C ILE A 104 12.09 14.61 18.98
N ILE A 105 11.70 13.36 18.79
CA ILE A 105 10.43 12.82 19.33
C ILE A 105 10.43 12.78 20.87
N ARG A 106 11.61 12.65 21.49
CA ARG A 106 11.80 12.67 22.95
C ARG A 106 11.74 14.07 23.57
N GLY A 107 11.59 15.12 22.75
CA GLY A 107 11.50 16.50 23.23
C GLY A 107 12.85 17.12 23.61
N HIS A 108 13.98 16.53 23.22
CA HIS A 108 15.30 17.15 23.42
C HIS A 108 15.50 18.40 22.55
N TYR A 109 14.64 18.59 21.56
CA TYR A 109 14.61 19.74 20.65
C TYR A 109 13.24 20.45 20.63
N ASP A 110 12.35 20.18 21.61
CA ASP A 110 11.09 20.92 21.73
C ASP A 110 11.42 22.30 22.36
N ASP A 111 11.28 23.38 21.59
CA ASP A 111 11.41 24.77 22.08
C ASP A 111 10.02 25.42 22.17
N GLU A 112 9.70 26.14 23.25
CA GLU A 112 8.38 26.78 23.43
C GLU A 112 8.06 27.88 22.40
N LYS A 113 9.04 28.23 21.55
CA LYS A 113 8.92 29.23 20.47
C LYS A 113 8.70 28.61 19.09
N ASP A 114 8.70 27.29 18.97
CA ASP A 114 8.48 26.63 17.69
C ASP A 114 7.01 26.70 17.24
N GLU A 115 6.78 27.04 15.97
CA GLU A 115 5.45 27.10 15.37
C GLU A 115 4.88 25.68 15.20
N GLY A 116 4.06 25.23 16.15
CA GLY A 116 3.33 23.97 16.07
C GLY A 116 2.23 23.83 17.12
N GLU A 117 1.00 23.51 16.70
CA GLU A 117 -0.15 23.35 17.62
C GLU A 117 -0.12 22.02 18.39
N ILE A 118 0.67 21.04 17.94
CA ILE A 118 0.77 19.70 18.52
C ILE A 118 2.24 19.29 18.68
N SER A 119 2.55 18.59 19.78
CA SER A 119 3.92 18.10 20.00
C SER A 119 4.35 17.07 18.94
N HIS A 120 5.66 16.98 18.68
CA HIS A 120 6.22 16.05 17.71
C HIS A 120 5.80 14.59 17.95
N PHE A 121 5.70 14.17 19.21
CA PHE A 121 5.22 12.83 19.56
C PHE A 121 3.74 12.61 19.24
N ARG A 122 2.88 13.62 19.46
CA ARG A 122 1.46 13.54 19.13
C ARG A 122 1.24 13.49 17.61
N ALA A 123 1.97 14.30 16.86
CA ALA A 123 1.97 14.27 15.40
C ALA A 123 2.38 12.88 14.87
N LEU A 124 3.48 12.32 15.39
CA LEU A 124 3.94 10.98 15.04
C LEU A 124 2.89 9.90 15.35
N THR A 125 2.31 9.93 16.55
CA THR A 125 1.32 8.93 16.98
C THR A 125 0.07 8.99 16.10
N SER A 126 -0.38 10.18 15.72
CA SER A 126 -1.48 10.37 14.77
C SER A 126 -1.17 9.74 13.41
N ALA A 127 0.01 10.03 12.86
CA ALA A 127 0.45 9.45 11.58
C ALA A 127 0.60 7.91 11.65
N LEU A 128 1.17 7.38 12.76
CA LEU A 128 1.33 5.94 12.95
C LEU A 128 -0.02 5.22 13.03
N SER A 129 -0.99 5.79 13.76
CA SER A 129 -2.35 5.25 13.86
C SER A 129 -3.02 5.11 12.48
N ALA A 130 -2.82 6.08 11.59
CA ALA A 130 -3.35 6.02 10.22
C ALA A 130 -2.70 4.90 9.37
N THR A 131 -1.48 4.48 9.71
CA THR A 131 -0.74 3.47 8.95
C THR A 131 -0.84 2.07 9.53
N VAL A 132 -1.09 1.90 10.83
CA VAL A 132 -1.15 0.59 11.50
C VAL A 132 -2.62 0.20 11.71
N GLY A 133 -3.10 -0.75 10.91
CA GLY A 133 -4.46 -1.29 11.04
C GLY A 133 -4.51 -2.81 10.93
N LEU A 134 -5.69 -3.38 11.20
CA LEU A 134 -5.96 -4.82 11.06
C LEU A 134 -5.58 -5.35 9.68
N GLY A 135 -5.76 -4.55 8.62
CA GLY A 135 -5.39 -4.89 7.25
C GLY A 135 -3.90 -5.16 7.06
N ASN A 136 -3.01 -4.43 7.75
CA ASN A 136 -1.57 -4.68 7.66
C ASN A 136 -1.18 -5.99 8.34
N ILE A 137 -1.81 -6.30 9.48
CA ILE A 137 -1.54 -7.53 10.22
C ILE A 137 -2.04 -8.74 9.42
N ALA A 138 -3.26 -8.66 8.88
CA ALA A 138 -3.83 -9.71 8.02
C ALA A 138 -3.02 -9.89 6.71
N GLY A 139 -2.58 -8.80 6.09
CA GLY A 139 -1.75 -8.84 4.90
C GLY A 139 -0.41 -9.53 5.14
N VAL A 140 0.23 -9.26 6.28
CA VAL A 140 1.46 -9.96 6.68
C VAL A 140 1.20 -11.45 6.90
N ALA A 141 0.09 -11.82 7.54
CA ALA A 141 -0.27 -13.23 7.76
C ALA A 141 -0.43 -14.00 6.43
N ILE A 142 -1.14 -13.40 5.46
CA ILE A 142 -1.31 -13.98 4.12
C ILE A 142 0.03 -14.09 3.39
N ALA A 143 0.88 -13.06 3.47
CA ALA A 143 2.20 -13.06 2.84
C ALA A 143 3.12 -14.17 3.38
N ILE A 144 3.10 -14.43 4.70
CA ILE A 144 3.86 -15.52 5.31
C ILE A 144 3.26 -16.88 4.93
N GLN A 145 1.93 -17.00 4.94
CA GLN A 145 1.26 -18.25 4.58
C GLN A 145 1.56 -18.68 3.14
N GLN A 146 1.62 -17.73 2.20
CA GLN A 146 1.90 -18.01 0.80
C GLN A 146 3.41 -18.06 0.47
N GLY A 147 4.20 -17.19 1.09
CA GLY A 147 5.64 -17.01 0.80
C GLY A 147 6.58 -17.80 1.72
N GLY A 148 6.07 -18.47 2.75
CA GLY A 148 6.86 -19.22 3.73
C GLY A 148 7.67 -18.33 4.69
N PRO A 149 8.52 -18.92 5.54
CA PRO A 149 9.26 -18.20 6.59
C PRO A 149 10.25 -17.17 6.03
N GLY A 150 10.70 -17.33 4.79
CA GLY A 150 11.60 -16.37 4.11
C GLY A 150 10.94 -15.04 3.74
N ALA A 151 9.60 -14.97 3.71
CA ALA A 151 8.87 -13.75 3.38
C ALA A 151 9.20 -12.59 4.34
N VAL A 152 9.36 -12.88 5.64
CA VAL A 152 9.63 -11.86 6.67
C VAL A 152 10.94 -11.12 6.42
N PHE A 153 11.97 -11.83 5.96
CA PHE A 153 13.27 -11.23 5.62
C PHE A 153 13.13 -10.22 4.47
N TRP A 154 12.39 -10.59 3.42
CA TRP A 154 12.15 -9.72 2.27
C TRP A 154 11.23 -8.54 2.62
N MET A 155 10.25 -8.76 3.48
CA MET A 155 9.38 -7.69 3.98
C MET A 155 10.16 -6.66 4.80
N MET A 156 11.07 -7.08 5.67
CA MET A 156 11.95 -6.15 6.40
C MET A 156 12.86 -5.36 5.46
N THR A 157 13.44 -6.04 4.47
CA THR A 157 14.30 -5.39 3.46
C THR A 157 13.54 -4.32 2.69
N MET A 158 12.35 -4.64 2.18
CA MET A 158 11.49 -3.68 1.47
C MET A 158 10.99 -2.55 2.38
N ALA A 159 10.76 -2.80 3.66
CA ALA A 159 10.38 -1.75 4.62
C ALA A 159 11.49 -0.69 4.78
N VAL A 160 12.77 -1.12 4.80
CA VAL A 160 13.91 -0.19 4.85
C VAL A 160 13.95 0.69 3.60
N PHE A 161 13.75 0.11 2.41
CA PHE A 161 13.69 0.87 1.16
C PHE A 161 12.45 1.80 1.09
N GLY A 162 11.30 1.33 1.59
CA GLY A 162 10.07 2.12 1.66
C GLY A 162 10.19 3.36 2.53
N MET A 163 10.98 3.29 3.61
CA MET A 163 11.22 4.42 4.51
C MET A 163 11.88 5.61 3.79
N ALA A 164 12.84 5.35 2.90
CA ALA A 164 13.50 6.40 2.12
C ALA A 164 12.54 7.08 1.13
N SER A 165 11.64 6.30 0.51
CA SER A 165 10.61 6.84 -0.40
C SER A 165 9.63 7.75 0.34
N LYS A 166 9.19 7.32 1.53
CA LYS A 166 8.30 8.13 2.38
C LYS A 166 8.97 9.42 2.85
N PHE A 167 10.22 9.34 3.30
CA PHE A 167 10.99 10.51 3.69
C PHE A 167 11.03 11.55 2.57
N SER A 168 11.40 11.14 1.35
CA SER A 168 11.47 12.01 0.17
C SER A 168 10.13 12.69 -0.12
N SER A 169 9.02 11.94 -0.05
CA SER A 169 7.68 12.49 -0.27
C SER A 169 7.27 13.51 0.79
N CYS A 170 7.60 13.26 2.07
CA CYS A 170 7.29 14.18 3.16
C CYS A 170 8.14 15.46 3.08
N THR A 171 9.42 15.34 2.72
CA THR A 171 10.30 16.49 2.50
C THR A 171 9.79 17.36 1.36
N LEU A 172 9.37 16.76 0.24
CA LEU A 172 8.80 17.49 -0.88
C LEU A 172 7.49 18.19 -0.49
N SER A 173 6.64 17.51 0.29
CA SER A 173 5.39 18.08 0.82
C SER A 173 5.64 19.33 1.67
N GLN A 174 6.67 19.31 2.52
CA GLN A 174 7.04 20.50 3.31
C GLN A 174 7.66 21.62 2.44
N LEU A 175 8.47 21.27 1.43
CA LEU A 175 9.09 22.25 0.53
C LEU A 175 8.06 23.01 -0.31
N TYR A 176 7.00 22.32 -0.76
CA TYR A 176 5.93 22.91 -1.58
C TYR A 176 4.73 23.38 -0.75
N ARG A 177 4.84 23.39 0.59
CA ARG A 177 3.75 23.85 1.46
C ARG A 177 3.50 25.34 1.23
N GLN A 178 2.28 25.68 0.81
CA GLN A 178 1.81 27.05 0.73
C GLN A 178 0.93 27.35 1.95
N TYR A 179 1.08 28.56 2.48
CA TYR A 179 0.26 29.06 3.58
C TYR A 179 -0.79 29.99 2.98
N ASN A 180 -2.06 29.66 3.21
CA ASN A 180 -3.14 30.55 2.81
C ASN A 180 -3.23 31.70 3.82
N PRO A 181 -3.73 32.88 3.42
CA PRO A 181 -3.93 34.00 4.34
C PRO A 181 -4.83 33.67 5.54
N ASP A 182 -5.66 32.64 5.41
CA ASP A 182 -6.58 32.16 6.46
C ASP A 182 -5.99 31.01 7.33
N GLY A 183 -4.73 30.63 7.11
CA GLY A 183 -4.09 29.48 7.77
C GLY A 183 -4.13 28.20 6.96
#